data_AF-A0A7S3M1H9-F1
#
_entry.id   AF-A0A7S3M1H9-F1
#
_cell.length_a   1.000
_cell.length_b   1.000
_cell.length_c   1.000
_cell.angle_alpha   90.00
_cell.angle_beta   90.00
_cell.angle_gamma   90.00
#
_symmetry.space_group_name_H-M   'P 1'
#
loop_
_entity.id
_entity.type
_entity.pdbx_description
1 polymer ?
#
loop_
_entity_poly.entity_id
_entity_poly.type
_entity_poly.pdbx_seq_one_letter_code
_entity_poly.pdbx_strand_id
1 'polypeptide(L)'
;MAEEEAAAVDHTWLVDMVLGFMHSENWNEPLQGFIVEHCTKFDNFQDENKHEYVEIHIEFKNLVDSLLTAHLLEVDIDPEEFERKIQESGLNEDPRLQQIVGQMMAA
;
A
#
# COMPACT_ATOMS: atom_id res chain seq x y z
N MET A 1 21.25 34.92 -3.96
CA MET A 1 19.99 34.61 -4.67
C MET A 1 20.18 33.28 -5.34
N ALA A 2 19.31 32.34 -4.99
CA ALA A 2 18.92 31.15 -5.74
C ALA A 2 20.03 30.25 -6.27
N GLU A 3 20.58 29.35 -5.45
CA GLU A 3 21.17 28.09 -5.96
C GLU A 3 21.48 27.03 -4.88
N GLU A 4 21.12 27.23 -3.60
CA GLU A 4 21.36 26.24 -2.52
C GLU A 4 20.09 25.43 -2.13
N GLU A 5 19.03 25.48 -2.94
CA GLU A 5 17.72 24.85 -2.62
C GLU A 5 17.35 23.67 -3.54
N ALA A 6 18.34 23.05 -4.21
CA ALA A 6 18.10 22.04 -5.25
C ALA A 6 18.48 20.59 -4.87
N ALA A 7 18.63 20.27 -3.58
CA ALA A 7 18.99 18.92 -3.15
C ALA A 7 18.18 18.40 -1.94
N ALA A 8 17.05 19.03 -1.61
CA ALA A 8 15.94 18.22 -1.13
C ALA A 8 15.46 17.48 -2.38
N VAL A 9 15.87 16.23 -2.56
CA VAL A 9 15.27 15.38 -3.59
C VAL A 9 13.77 15.45 -3.33
N ASP A 10 13.05 16.16 -4.18
CA ASP A 10 11.63 16.40 -4.00
C ASP A 10 10.94 15.05 -4.17
N HIS A 11 10.80 14.29 -3.09
CA HIS A 11 10.19 12.96 -3.11
C HIS A 11 8.66 13.05 -3.17
N THR A 12 8.10 14.26 -3.23
CA THR A 12 6.66 14.54 -3.38
C THR A 12 6.04 13.79 -4.55
N TRP A 13 6.75 13.68 -5.68
CA TRP A 13 6.25 12.94 -6.85
C TRP A 13 6.07 11.44 -6.58
N LEU A 14 6.91 10.84 -5.73
CA LEU A 14 6.81 9.43 -5.36
C LEU A 14 5.57 9.20 -4.49
N VAL A 15 5.24 10.18 -3.63
CA VAL A 15 4.00 10.20 -2.85
C VAL A 15 2.80 10.25 -3.79
N ASP A 16 2.75 11.25 -4.67
CA ASP A 16 1.61 11.45 -5.55
C ASP A 16 1.39 10.26 -6.49
N MET A 17 2.47 9.60 -6.91
CA MET A 17 2.44 8.36 -7.66
C MET A 17 1.84 7.20 -6.86
N VAL A 18 2.34 6.94 -5.64
CA VAL A 18 1.82 5.87 -4.77
C VAL A 18 0.36 6.12 -4.38
N LEU A 19 0.02 7.36 -4.04
CA LEU A 19 -1.35 7.77 -3.75
C LEU A 19 -2.25 7.55 -4.98
N GLY A 20 -1.77 7.92 -6.17
CA GLY A 20 -2.46 7.68 -7.43
C GLY A 20 -2.69 6.19 -7.70
N PHE A 21 -1.69 5.36 -7.40
CA PHE A 21 -1.81 3.91 -7.53
C PHE A 21 -2.81 3.31 -6.54
N MET A 22 -2.77 3.69 -5.26
CA MET A 22 -3.74 3.20 -4.26
C MET A 22 -5.18 3.65 -4.55
N HIS A 23 -5.36 4.78 -5.23
CA HIS A 23 -6.67 5.23 -5.72
C HIS A 23 -7.08 4.62 -7.07
N SER A 24 -6.18 3.93 -7.76
CA SER A 24 -6.48 3.33 -9.06
C SER A 24 -7.39 2.12 -8.95
N GLU A 25 -8.15 1.84 -10.01
CA GLU A 25 -8.95 0.62 -10.11
C GLU A 25 -8.07 -0.63 -10.12
N ASN A 26 -6.83 -0.54 -10.65
CA ASN A 26 -5.85 -1.63 -10.63
C ASN A 26 -5.49 -2.10 -9.21
N TRP A 27 -5.59 -1.23 -8.21
CA TRP A 27 -5.44 -1.59 -6.79
C TRP A 27 -6.78 -2.03 -6.18
N ASN A 28 -7.84 -1.24 -6.39
CA ASN A 28 -9.11 -1.45 -5.72
C ASN A 28 -9.88 -2.68 -6.22
N GLU A 29 -9.88 -2.96 -7.52
CA GLU A 29 -10.59 -4.10 -8.12
C GLU A 29 -10.12 -5.46 -7.58
N PRO A 30 -8.81 -5.81 -7.60
CA PRO A 30 -8.35 -7.08 -7.05
C PRO A 30 -8.56 -7.19 -5.54
N LEU A 31 -8.41 -6.08 -4.79
CA LEU A 31 -8.67 -6.08 -3.35
C LEU A 31 -10.15 -6.30 -3.01
N GLN A 32 -11.05 -5.61 -3.70
CA GLN A 32 -12.49 -5.80 -3.53
C GLN A 32 -12.90 -7.22 -3.94
N GLY A 33 -12.33 -7.77 -5.01
CA GLY A 33 -12.54 -9.16 -5.41
C GLY A 33 -12.14 -10.14 -4.31
N PHE A 34 -10.96 -9.98 -3.74
CA PHE A 34 -10.48 -10.79 -2.62
C PHE A 34 -11.38 -10.65 -1.38
N ILE A 35 -11.77 -9.42 -1.02
CA ILE A 35 -12.67 -9.19 0.12
C ILE A 35 -14.00 -9.90 -0.10
N VAL A 36 -14.64 -9.76 -1.26
CA VAL A 36 -15.94 -10.40 -1.54
C VAL A 36 -15.86 -11.93 -1.50
N GLU A 37 -14.76 -12.51 -2.00
CA GLU A 37 -14.58 -13.96 -2.00
C GLU A 37 -14.35 -14.52 -0.58
N HIS A 38 -13.56 -13.81 0.22
CA HIS A 38 -13.14 -14.30 1.54
C HIS A 38 -13.99 -13.76 2.70
N CYS A 39 -14.79 -12.70 2.54
CA CYS A 39 -15.58 -12.09 3.63
C CYS A 39 -16.59 -13.05 4.25
N THR A 40 -17.14 -13.97 3.45
CA THR A 40 -18.07 -15.01 3.92
C THR A 40 -17.44 -15.94 4.97
N LYS A 41 -16.11 -16.10 4.93
CA LYS A 41 -15.37 -16.88 5.94
C LYS A 41 -15.29 -16.17 7.29
N PHE A 42 -15.42 -14.84 7.31
CA PHE A 42 -15.40 -14.00 8.53
C PHE A 42 -16.78 -13.80 9.17
N ASP A 43 -17.89 -14.15 8.50
CA ASP A 43 -19.26 -13.99 9.02
C ASP A 43 -19.65 -15.04 10.08
N ASN A 44 -18.72 -15.94 10.43
CA ASN A 44 -18.98 -17.01 11.37
C ASN A 44 -18.58 -16.60 12.80
N PHE A 45 -19.46 -15.89 13.50
CA PHE A 45 -19.29 -15.35 14.86
C PHE A 45 -19.12 -16.42 15.98
N GLN A 46 -19.06 -17.70 15.64
CA GLN A 46 -19.10 -18.80 16.61
C GLN A 46 -17.70 -19.31 17.05
N ASP A 47 -16.64 -19.03 16.30
CA ASP A 47 -15.28 -19.51 16.59
C ASP A 47 -14.26 -18.37 16.52
N GLU A 48 -13.75 -17.99 17.68
CA GLU A 48 -12.96 -16.78 17.90
C GLU A 48 -11.48 -16.89 17.46
N ASN A 49 -11.01 -18.07 17.03
CA ASN A 49 -9.61 -18.29 16.64
C ASN A 49 -9.47 -19.40 15.58
N LYS A 50 -9.95 -19.13 14.37
CA LYS A 50 -9.73 -20.04 13.24
C LYS A 50 -8.36 -19.78 12.62
N HIS A 51 -7.56 -20.85 12.45
CA HIS A 51 -6.32 -20.80 11.67
C HIS A 51 -6.53 -20.24 10.25
N GLU A 52 -7.74 -20.43 9.71
CA GLU A 52 -8.17 -19.90 8.41
C GLU A 52 -8.04 -18.37 8.31
N TYR A 53 -8.22 -17.60 9.40
CA TYR A 53 -8.04 -16.14 9.36
C TYR A 53 -6.59 -15.73 9.15
N VAL A 54 -5.65 -16.49 9.72
CA VAL A 54 -4.21 -16.27 9.52
C VAL A 54 -3.83 -16.60 8.08
N GLU A 55 -4.38 -17.69 7.52
CA GLU A 55 -4.14 -18.07 6.12
C GLU A 55 -4.67 -17.01 5.15
N ILE A 56 -5.90 -16.54 5.35
CA ILE A 56 -6.49 -15.47 4.52
C ILE A 56 -5.70 -14.16 4.67
N HIS A 57 -5.21 -13.84 5.86
CA HIS A 57 -4.38 -12.65 6.06
C HIS A 57 -3.04 -12.77 5.31
N ILE A 58 -2.40 -13.94 5.31
CA ILE A 58 -1.17 -14.18 4.55
C ILE A 58 -1.44 -14.04 3.05
N GLU A 59 -2.54 -14.61 2.56
CA GLU A 59 -2.96 -14.47 1.16
C GLU A 59 -3.20 -13.01 0.78
N PHE A 60 -3.89 -12.24 1.62
CA PHE A 60 -4.11 -10.82 1.42
C PHE A 60 -2.79 -10.02 1.36
N LYS A 61 -1.86 -10.30 2.26
CA LYS A 61 -0.53 -9.66 2.24
C LYS A 61 0.21 -9.97 0.94
N ASN A 62 0.18 -11.22 0.49
CA ASN A 62 0.83 -11.62 -0.77
C ASN A 62 0.18 -10.93 -1.99
N LEU A 63 -1.14 -10.74 -1.98
CA LEU A 63 -1.85 -10.00 -3.02
C LEU A 63 -1.39 -8.54 -3.08
N VAL A 64 -1.40 -7.87 -1.93
CA VAL A 64 -0.93 -6.48 -1.79
C VAL A 64 0.52 -6.33 -2.25
N ASP A 65 1.40 -7.24 -1.82
CA ASP A 65 2.81 -7.23 -2.16
C ASP A 65 3.03 -7.45 -3.67
N SER A 66 2.25 -8.35 -4.28
CA SER A 66 2.27 -8.58 -5.73
C SER A 66 1.82 -7.36 -6.52
N LEU A 67 0.77 -6.66 -6.07
CA LEU A 67 0.27 -5.45 -6.72
C LEU A 67 1.26 -4.29 -6.61
N LEU A 68 1.86 -4.09 -5.43
CA LEU A 68 2.92 -3.09 -5.24
C LEU A 68 4.14 -3.42 -6.09
N THR A 69 4.59 -4.67 -6.11
CA THR A 69 5.74 -5.10 -6.91
C THR A 69 5.50 -4.89 -8.40
N ALA A 70 4.30 -5.25 -8.89
CA ALA A 70 3.93 -5.04 -10.29
C ALA A 70 3.96 -3.54 -10.65
N HIS A 71 3.43 -2.68 -9.79
CA HIS A 71 3.44 -1.25 -10.02
C HIS A 71 4.86 -0.65 -9.96
N LEU A 72 5.68 -1.07 -8.99
CA LEU A 72 7.07 -0.63 -8.89
C LEU A 72 7.89 -1.02 -10.13
N LEU A 73 7.64 -2.22 -10.68
CA LEU A 73 8.23 -2.66 -11.95
C LEU A 73 7.80 -1.80 -13.14
N GLU A 74 6.53 -1.37 -13.20
CA GLU A 74 6.04 -0.47 -14.26
C GLU A 74 6.70 0.91 -14.22
N VAL A 75 7.07 1.39 -13.03
CA VAL A 75 7.73 2.68 -12.81
C VAL A 75 9.26 2.56 -12.92
N ASP A 76 9.81 1.36 -13.11
CA ASP A 76 11.26 1.10 -13.14
C ASP A 76 11.95 1.52 -11.82
N ILE A 77 11.28 1.26 -10.69
CA ILE A 77 11.82 1.52 -9.34
C ILE A 77 12.07 0.19 -8.64
N ASP A 78 13.30 -0.03 -8.19
CA ASP A 78 13.62 -1.18 -7.36
C ASP A 78 12.93 -1.09 -5.97
N PRO A 79 12.49 -2.22 -5.38
CA PRO A 79 11.90 -2.22 -4.04
C PRO A 79 12.81 -1.63 -2.95
N GLU A 80 14.12 -1.91 -3.00
CA GLU A 80 15.09 -1.33 -2.07
C GLU A 80 15.25 0.18 -2.26
N GLU A 81 15.18 0.65 -3.51
CA GLU A 81 15.22 2.06 -3.87
C GLU A 81 13.95 2.77 -3.37
N PHE A 82 12.79 2.12 -3.45
CA PHE A 82 11.53 2.61 -2.92
C PHE A 82 11.57 2.75 -1.40
N GLU A 83 12.01 1.72 -0.67
CA GLU A 83 12.14 1.77 0.79
C GLU A 83 13.09 2.89 1.25
N ARG A 84 14.24 3.03 0.57
CA ARG A 84 15.20 4.10 0.86
C ARG A 84 14.56 5.47 0.64
N LYS A 85 13.87 5.67 -0.50
CA LYS A 85 13.19 6.93 -0.81
C LYS A 85 12.07 7.25 0.18
N ILE A 86 11.33 6.26 0.67
CA ILE A 86 10.32 6.46 1.73
C ILE A 86 10.98 6.91 3.04
N GLN A 87 12.09 6.28 3.44
CA GLN A 87 12.79 6.64 4.67
C GLN A 87 13.45 8.03 4.59
N GLU A 88 14.05 8.38 3.45
CA GLU A 88 14.73 9.66 3.24
C GLU A 88 13.76 10.84 3.17
N SER A 89 12.55 10.61 2.66
CA SER A 89 11.54 11.65 2.48
C SER A 89 10.69 11.94 3.73
N GLY A 90 10.77 11.11 4.77
CA GLY A 90 9.83 11.17 5.89
C GLY A 90 8.40 10.89 5.45
N LEU A 91 8.22 10.15 4.35
CA LEU A 91 6.94 9.82 3.74
C LEU A 91 5.98 9.11 4.70
N ASN A 92 6.54 8.30 5.59
CA ASN A 92 5.88 7.67 6.72
C ASN A 92 5.22 8.67 7.67
N GLU A 93 5.62 9.94 7.69
CA GLU A 93 5.02 11.02 8.45
C GLU A 93 4.08 11.91 7.61
N ASP A 94 3.97 11.69 6.29
CA ASP A 94 3.09 12.49 5.43
C ASP A 94 1.61 12.20 5.80
N PRO A 95 0.82 13.24 6.12
CA PRO A 95 -0.55 13.07 6.57
C PRO A 95 -1.46 12.47 5.49
N ARG A 96 -1.15 12.62 4.19
CA ARG A 96 -1.93 12.06 3.09
C ARG A 96 -1.76 10.55 3.04
N LEU A 97 -0.53 10.06 3.17
CA LEU A 97 -0.26 8.63 3.22
C LEU A 97 -0.87 8.02 4.48
N GLN A 98 -0.69 8.66 5.64
CA GLN A 98 -1.31 8.23 6.90
C GLN A 98 -2.84 8.19 6.82
N GLN A 99 -3.47 9.14 6.14
CA GLN A 99 -4.92 9.15 5.96
C GLN A 99 -5.39 7.95 5.11
N ILE A 100 -4.72 7.64 4.01
CA ILE A 100 -5.08 6.50 3.15
C ILE A 100 -4.82 5.17 3.87
N VAL A 101 -3.64 5.01 4.47
CA VAL A 101 -3.30 3.82 5.26
C VAL A 101 -4.26 3.66 6.44
N GLY A 102 -4.64 4.77 7.09
CA GLY A 102 -5.65 4.79 8.14
C GLY A 102 -7.04 4.36 7.66
N GLN A 103 -7.45 4.78 6.46
CA GLN A 103 -8.69 4.30 5.84
C GLN A 103 -8.64 2.80 5.54
N MET A 104 -7.50 2.27 5.08
CA MET A 104 -7.30 0.83 4.88
C MET A 104 -7.28 0.03 6.19
N MET A 105 -6.72 0.58 7.28
CA MET A 105 -6.72 -0.08 8.59
C MET A 105 -8.08 -0.05 9.29
N ALA A 106 -8.94 0.91 8.94
CA ALA A 106 -10.26 1.07 9.54
C ALA A 106 -11.36 0.27 8.83
N ALA A 107 -11.12 -0.20 7.61
CA ALA A 107 -12.01 -1.05 6.81
C ALA A 107 -11.82 -2.53 7.17
#